data_AF-A0AA39DD14-F1
#
_entry.id   AF-A0AA39DD14-F1
#
_cell.length_a   1.000
_cell.length_b   1.000
_cell.length_c   1.000
_cell.angle_alpha   90.00
_cell.angle_beta   90.00
_cell.angle_gamma   90.00
#
_symmetry.space_group_name_H-M   'P 1'
#
loop_
_entity.id
_entity.type
_entity.pdbx_description
1 polymer ?
#
loop_
_entity_poly.entity_id
_entity_poly.type
_entity_poly.pdbx_seq_one_letter_code
_entity_poly.pdbx_strand_id
1 'polypeptide(L)'
;METYCDILVKYKSDLARPFDEATAFLNNIETQLNTLCNGASRSYVSDEAAGSSEEDLSGGEVEVQECLQTTEDQELKDKLLRKYSGYISTLKHEFSKTKKKGKLPKEARQALLDWWNIHYKWPYPTEEDKIALAESTGLDQKQINNWFINQRKRHWKPSENMQFAVMDSIYGPFFMNE
;
A
#
# COMPACT_ATOMS: atom_id res chain seq x y z
N MET A 1 26.83 22.76 28.17
CA MET A 1 26.05 21.64 28.73
C MET A 1 24.60 22.11 28.72
N GLU A 2 23.74 21.54 27.88
CA GLU A 2 22.32 21.92 27.85
C GLU A 2 21.69 21.61 29.21
N THR A 3 20.88 22.52 29.74
CA THR A 3 20.23 22.31 31.04
C THR A 3 19.03 21.37 30.86
N TYR A 4 18.60 20.70 31.94
CA TYR A 4 17.40 19.85 31.91
C TYR A 4 16.16 20.58 31.39
N CYS A 5 16.06 21.88 31.69
CA CYS A 5 15.00 22.75 31.19
C CYS A 5 15.05 22.88 29.65
N ASP A 6 16.24 23.07 29.07
CA ASP A 6 16.40 23.21 27.61
C ASP A 6 16.00 21.92 26.88
N ILE A 7 16.36 20.76 27.46
CA ILE A 7 16.00 19.44 26.93
C ILE A 7 14.48 19.23 26.94
N LEU A 8 13.79 19.61 28.02
CA LEU A 8 12.33 19.51 28.09
C LEU A 8 11.62 20.42 27.09
N VAL A 9 12.12 21.64 26.89
CA VAL A 9 11.59 22.58 25.89
C VAL A 9 11.76 22.01 24.48
N LYS A 10 12.92 21.43 24.19
CA LYS A 10 13.20 20.76 22.92
C LYS A 10 12.24 19.59 22.68
N TYR A 11 12.09 18.68 23.65
CA TYR A 11 11.15 17.55 23.52
C TYR A 11 9.71 18.01 23.30
N LYS A 12 9.27 19.06 23.99
CA LYS A 12 7.94 19.65 23.78
C LYS A 12 7.77 20.15 22.34
N SER A 13 8.78 20.85 21.82
CA SER A 13 8.76 21.34 20.44
C SER A 13 8.78 20.20 19.42
N ASP A 14 9.64 19.20 19.64
CA ASP A 14 9.78 18.04 18.76
C ASP A 14 8.51 17.19 18.71
N LEU A 15 7.76 17.11 19.82
CA LEU A 15 6.49 16.39 19.89
C LEU A 15 5.33 17.17 19.24
N ALA A 16 5.34 18.51 19.32
CA ALA A 16 4.32 19.36 18.70
C ALA A 16 4.47 19.46 17.18
N ARG A 17 5.72 19.46 16.69
CA ARG A 17 6.06 19.68 15.28
C ARG A 17 5.27 18.80 14.28
N PRO A 18 5.11 17.47 14.46
CA PRO A 18 4.34 16.66 13.52
C PRO A 18 2.85 17.04 13.46
N PHE A 19 2.27 17.50 14.56
CA PHE A 19 0.87 17.93 14.60
C PHE A 19 0.68 19.27 13.91
N ASP A 20 1.62 20.21 14.10
CA ASP A 20 1.61 21.49 13.43
C ASP A 20 1.79 21.31 11.91
N GLU A 21 2.73 20.45 11.50
CA GLU A 21 2.96 20.08 10.09
C GLU A 21 1.71 19.44 9.47
N ALA A 22 1.05 18.50 10.19
CA ALA A 22 -0.17 17.86 9.72
C ALA A 22 -1.34 18.85 9.61
N THR A 23 -1.49 19.75 10.58
CA THR A 23 -2.53 20.78 10.58
C THR A 23 -2.34 21.75 9.42
N ALA A 24 -1.11 22.20 9.18
CA ALA A 24 -0.76 23.05 8.04
C ALA A 24 -1.05 22.35 6.70
N PHE A 25 -0.71 21.05 6.58
CA PHE A 25 -1.02 20.27 5.39
C PHE A 25 -2.52 20.16 5.14
N LEU A 26 -3.32 19.85 6.16
CA LEU A 26 -4.77 19.73 6.02
C LEU A 26 -5.43 21.06 5.62
N ASN A 27 -5.03 22.17 6.25
CA ASN A 27 -5.50 23.50 5.87
C ASN A 27 -5.12 23.85 4.42
N ASN A 28 -3.94 23.44 3.96
CA ASN A 28 -3.52 23.62 2.57
C ASN A 28 -4.41 22.83 1.60
N ILE A 29 -4.69 21.55 1.90
CA ILE A 29 -5.63 20.75 1.09
C ILE A 29 -7.03 21.36 1.09
N GLU A 30 -7.52 21.81 2.24
CA GLU A 30 -8.83 22.45 2.36
C GLU A 30 -8.92 23.71 1.49
N THR A 31 -7.90 24.57 1.51
CA THR A 31 -7.85 25.76 0.65
C THR A 31 -7.79 25.42 -0.84
N GLN A 32 -7.05 24.38 -1.24
CA GLN A 32 -7.06 23.87 -2.61
C GLN A 32 -8.45 23.38 -3.03
N LEU A 33 -9.11 22.60 -2.18
CA LEU A 33 -10.46 22.09 -2.44
C LEU A 33 -11.51 23.21 -2.50
N ASN A 34 -11.46 24.19 -1.60
CA ASN A 34 -12.34 25.35 -1.62
C ASN A 34 -12.13 26.19 -2.89
N THR A 35 -10.90 26.30 -3.39
CA THR A 35 -10.61 26.98 -4.65
C THR A 35 -11.23 26.24 -5.85
N LEU A 36 -11.14 24.90 -5.87
CA LEU A 36 -11.77 24.07 -6.90
C LEU A 36 -13.30 24.14 -6.85
N CYS A 37 -13.89 24.08 -5.65
CA CYS A 37 -15.33 24.22 -5.45
C CYS A 37 -15.83 25.62 -5.84
N ASN A 38 -15.12 26.69 -5.48
CA ASN A 38 -15.50 28.05 -5.88
C ASN A 38 -15.28 28.31 -7.37
N GLY A 39 -14.33 27.63 -8.01
CA GLY A 39 -14.15 27.66 -9.47
C GLY A 39 -15.30 26.95 -10.21
N ALA A 40 -15.87 25.90 -9.63
CA ALA A 40 -17.04 25.20 -10.15
C ALA A 40 -18.37 25.96 -9.89
N SER A 41 -18.43 26.81 -8.86
CA SER A 41 -19.64 27.54 -8.47
C SER A 41 -19.85 28.92 -9.13
N ARG A 42 -19.05 29.31 -10.14
CA ARG A 42 -19.38 30.48 -11.01
C ARG A 42 -20.30 30.15 -12.19
N SER A 43 -21.01 29.03 -12.13
CA SER A 43 -22.21 28.76 -12.93
C SER A 43 -23.32 28.18 -12.05
N TYR A 44 -23.76 28.95 -11.05
CA TYR A 44 -25.17 29.29 -10.89
C TYR A 44 -25.28 30.38 -9.82
N VAL A 45 -26.00 31.45 -10.16
CA VAL A 45 -26.41 32.48 -9.21
C VAL A 45 -27.65 31.94 -8.51
N SER A 46 -27.67 31.96 -7.18
CA SER A 46 -28.94 32.03 -6.43
C SER A 46 -28.73 32.97 -5.25
N ASP A 47 -29.09 34.22 -5.51
CA ASP A 47 -29.56 35.14 -4.49
C ASP A 47 -31.08 34.92 -4.32
N GLU A 48 -31.58 35.32 -3.17
CA GLU A 48 -32.87 35.02 -2.54
C GLU A 48 -34.14 35.43 -3.32
N ALA A 49 -35.28 34.89 -2.86
CA ALA A 49 -36.65 35.46 -2.90
C ALA A 49 -37.68 35.01 -3.98
N ALA A 50 -38.72 34.31 -3.48
CA ALA A 50 -40.17 34.54 -3.67
C ALA A 50 -40.83 34.59 -5.08
N GLY A 51 -41.89 33.78 -5.24
CA GLY A 51 -43.01 33.95 -6.20
C GLY A 51 -42.94 33.02 -7.41
N SER A 52 -43.78 31.98 -7.55
CA SER A 52 -45.18 31.95 -8.03
C SER A 52 -45.36 32.03 -9.57
N SER A 53 -46.18 31.09 -10.09
CA SER A 53 -46.88 31.06 -11.39
C SER A 53 -46.15 30.64 -12.68
N GLU A 54 -46.56 29.45 -13.16
CA GLU A 54 -47.05 29.03 -14.50
C GLU A 54 -46.65 29.71 -15.84
N GLU A 55 -46.83 28.91 -16.90
CA GLU A 55 -46.82 29.16 -18.35
C GLU A 55 -45.50 29.17 -19.16
N ASP A 56 -45.38 28.13 -20.00
CA ASP A 56 -45.10 28.13 -21.45
C ASP A 56 -43.91 28.84 -22.13
N LEU A 57 -43.25 28.01 -22.96
CA LEU A 57 -42.77 28.24 -24.34
C LEU A 57 -41.60 29.20 -24.63
N SER A 58 -40.71 28.65 -25.48
CA SER A 58 -40.05 29.30 -26.62
C SER A 58 -38.63 29.84 -26.41
N GLY A 59 -37.74 29.33 -27.26
CA GLY A 59 -36.85 30.22 -28.00
C GLY A 59 -35.36 30.01 -27.80
N GLY A 60 -34.70 29.55 -28.88
CA GLY A 60 -33.39 30.08 -29.23
C GLY A 60 -32.24 29.11 -29.12
N GLU A 61 -32.01 28.37 -30.20
CA GLU A 61 -30.72 27.77 -30.53
C GLU A 61 -29.65 28.87 -30.66
N VAL A 62 -28.56 28.81 -29.88
CA VAL A 62 -27.25 29.37 -30.26
C VAL A 62 -26.16 28.54 -29.59
N GLU A 63 -25.16 28.17 -30.40
CA GLU A 63 -23.83 27.63 -30.04
C GLU A 63 -23.67 26.10 -29.91
N VAL A 64 -23.97 25.45 -31.03
CA VAL A 64 -23.34 24.21 -31.52
C VAL A 64 -21.83 24.42 -31.73
N GLN A 65 -21.03 24.40 -30.66
CA GLN A 65 -19.56 24.39 -30.81
C GLN A 65 -18.78 23.69 -29.68
N GLU A 66 -19.41 22.70 -29.01
CA GLU A 66 -18.71 21.86 -27.99
C GLU A 66 -19.10 20.36 -28.08
N CYS A 67 -19.52 19.89 -29.26
CA CYS A 67 -19.86 18.48 -29.51
C CYS A 67 -18.79 17.76 -30.37
N LEU A 68 -18.16 18.47 -31.31
CA LEU A 68 -17.36 17.85 -32.39
C LEU A 68 -16.00 17.30 -31.94
N GLN A 69 -15.33 17.91 -30.94
CA GLN A 69 -14.04 17.40 -30.46
C GLN A 69 -14.17 16.05 -29.74
N THR A 70 -15.33 15.80 -29.11
CA THR A 70 -15.59 14.54 -28.42
C THR A 70 -15.80 13.37 -29.38
N THR A 71 -16.27 13.65 -30.60
CA THR A 71 -16.61 12.63 -31.60
C THR A 71 -15.37 12.10 -32.28
N GLU A 72 -14.46 12.99 -32.70
CA GLU A 72 -13.20 12.62 -33.33
C GLU A 72 -12.29 11.85 -32.37
N ASP A 73 -12.22 12.27 -31.11
CA ASP A 73 -11.47 11.56 -30.06
C ASP A 73 -12.06 10.18 -29.76
N GLN A 74 -13.39 10.07 -29.76
CA GLN A 74 -14.08 8.80 -29.57
C GLN A 74 -13.85 7.85 -30.75
N GLU A 75 -13.87 8.36 -31.98
CA GLU A 75 -13.54 7.58 -33.18
C GLU A 75 -12.08 7.13 -33.19
N LEU A 76 -11.16 8.00 -32.80
CA LEU A 76 -9.73 7.68 -32.70
C LEU A 76 -9.50 6.59 -31.65
N LYS A 77 -10.16 6.70 -30.50
CA LYS A 77 -10.14 5.68 -29.42
C LYS A 77 -10.68 4.34 -29.92
N ASP A 78 -11.79 4.34 -30.65
CA ASP A 78 -12.37 3.11 -31.20
C ASP A 78 -11.47 2.47 -32.26
N LYS A 79 -10.85 3.29 -33.12
CA LYS A 79 -9.87 2.83 -34.11
C LYS A 79 -8.63 2.25 -33.43
N LEU A 80 -8.16 2.88 -32.35
CA LEU A 80 -7.01 2.42 -31.56
C LEU A 80 -7.31 1.11 -30.84
N LEU A 81 -8.46 1.04 -30.15
CA LEU A 81 -8.92 -0.17 -29.48
C LEU A 81 -9.12 -1.30 -30.48
N ARG A 82 -9.72 -1.05 -31.64
CA ARG A 82 -9.89 -2.08 -32.68
C ARG A 82 -8.54 -2.61 -33.17
N LYS A 83 -7.56 -1.73 -33.42
CA LYS A 83 -6.24 -2.10 -33.93
C LYS A 83 -5.39 -2.87 -32.91
N TYR A 84 -5.46 -2.50 -31.64
CA TYR A 84 -4.57 -3.04 -30.61
C TYR A 84 -5.27 -3.96 -29.60
N SER A 85 -6.60 -4.13 -29.65
CA SER A 85 -7.38 -4.96 -28.69
C SER A 85 -6.83 -6.37 -28.53
N GLY A 86 -6.47 -7.04 -29.62
CA GLY A 86 -5.89 -8.38 -29.58
C GLY A 86 -4.53 -8.43 -28.88
N TYR A 87 -3.66 -7.46 -29.17
CA TYR A 87 -2.35 -7.33 -28.51
C TYR A 87 -2.48 -6.98 -27.04
N ILE A 88 -3.35 -6.01 -26.70
CA ILE A 88 -3.67 -5.63 -25.32
C ILE A 88 -4.26 -6.82 -24.56
N SER A 89 -5.13 -7.62 -25.19
CA SER A 89 -5.70 -8.82 -24.59
C SER A 89 -4.66 -9.90 -24.36
N THR A 90 -3.73 -10.08 -25.30
CA THR A 90 -2.61 -11.03 -25.19
C THR A 90 -1.65 -10.60 -24.08
N LEU A 91 -1.23 -9.33 -24.07
CA LEU A 91 -0.42 -8.76 -22.99
C LEU A 91 -1.13 -8.89 -21.65
N LYS A 92 -2.42 -8.54 -21.56
CA LYS A 92 -3.22 -8.70 -20.34
C LYS A 92 -3.25 -10.15 -19.89
N HIS A 93 -3.37 -11.11 -20.80
CA HIS A 93 -3.31 -12.53 -20.47
C HIS A 93 -1.91 -12.94 -19.95
N GLU A 94 -0.83 -12.53 -20.62
CA GLU A 94 0.55 -12.78 -20.17
C GLU A 94 0.82 -12.18 -18.78
N PHE A 95 0.40 -10.94 -18.52
CA PHE A 95 0.54 -10.31 -17.21
C PHE A 95 -0.44 -10.85 -16.16
N SER A 96 -1.62 -11.33 -16.56
CA SER A 96 -2.60 -11.95 -15.65
C SER A 96 -2.32 -13.41 -15.34
N LYS A 97 -1.24 -13.99 -15.88
CA LYS A 97 -0.68 -15.27 -15.39
C LYS A 97 -0.05 -15.13 -14.00
N THR A 98 -0.27 -14.02 -13.27
CA THR A 98 0.02 -13.95 -11.85
C THR A 98 -0.55 -15.19 -11.18
N LYS A 99 0.39 -15.95 -10.60
CA LYS A 99 0.27 -17.36 -10.26
C LYS A 99 -1.07 -17.61 -9.56
N LYS A 100 -1.89 -18.49 -10.15
CA LYS A 100 -3.16 -18.94 -9.56
C LYS A 100 -2.97 -19.11 -8.05
N LYS A 101 -3.83 -18.47 -7.26
CA LYS A 101 -3.87 -18.48 -5.78
C LYS A 101 -4.07 -19.92 -5.29
N GLY A 102 -2.99 -20.69 -5.36
CA GLY A 102 -2.92 -22.10 -5.10
C GLY A 102 -1.61 -22.37 -4.37
N LYS A 103 -1.44 -23.62 -3.92
CA LYS A 103 -0.22 -24.06 -3.23
C LYS A 103 1.01 -23.65 -4.05
N LEU A 104 2.10 -23.26 -3.38
CA LEU A 104 3.36 -22.88 -4.03
C LEU A 104 3.82 -23.94 -5.06
N PRO A 105 4.58 -23.59 -6.11
CA PRO A 105 5.19 -24.58 -7.01
C PRO A 105 5.97 -25.66 -6.22
N LYS A 106 6.07 -26.89 -6.75
CA LYS A 106 6.75 -27.99 -6.04
C LYS A 106 8.23 -27.69 -5.85
N GLU A 107 8.83 -27.14 -6.89
CA GLU A 107 10.23 -26.72 -7.00
C GLU A 107 10.52 -25.63 -5.97
N ALA A 108 9.65 -24.61 -5.90
CA ALA A 108 9.77 -23.54 -4.92
C ALA A 108 9.66 -24.06 -3.48
N ARG A 109 8.75 -25.00 -3.20
CA ARG A 109 8.67 -25.63 -1.87
C ARG A 109 9.92 -26.42 -1.52
N GLN A 110 10.51 -27.11 -2.49
CA GLN A 110 11.71 -27.91 -2.26
C GLN A 110 12.87 -27.01 -1.83
N ALA A 111 13.13 -25.94 -2.57
CA ALA A 111 14.18 -24.98 -2.22
C ALA A 111 14.01 -24.39 -0.80
N LEU A 112 12.76 -24.06 -0.42
CA LEU A 112 12.46 -23.56 0.93
C LEU A 112 12.66 -24.62 2.02
N LEU A 113 12.32 -25.87 1.74
CA LEU A 113 12.57 -27.00 2.64
C LEU A 113 14.06 -27.31 2.77
N ASP A 114 14.82 -27.18 1.70
CA ASP A 114 16.27 -27.43 1.72
C ASP A 114 16.95 -26.40 2.64
N TRP A 115 16.63 -25.11 2.47
CA TRP A 115 17.12 -24.06 3.37
C TRP A 115 16.68 -24.32 4.82
N TRP A 116 15.41 -24.69 5.02
CA TRP A 116 14.83 -25.00 6.33
C TRP A 116 15.56 -26.13 7.05
N ASN A 117 15.89 -27.21 6.34
CA ASN A 117 16.56 -28.37 6.92
C ASN A 117 17.98 -28.03 7.38
N ILE A 118 18.69 -27.21 6.61
CA ILE A 118 20.02 -26.71 6.96
C ILE A 118 19.95 -25.85 8.23
N HIS A 119 18.91 -25.01 8.33
CA HIS A 119 18.74 -24.04 9.42
C HIS A 119 17.71 -24.46 10.48
N TYR A 120 17.43 -25.76 10.62
CA TYR A 120 16.33 -26.23 11.48
C TYR A 120 16.46 -25.79 12.95
N LYS A 121 17.69 -25.67 13.45
CA LYS A 121 17.96 -25.18 14.82
C LYS A 121 17.52 -23.73 15.02
N TRP A 122 17.71 -22.88 14.01
CA TRP A 122 17.33 -21.46 14.06
C TRP A 122 16.76 -21.01 12.70
N PRO A 123 15.49 -21.34 12.41
CA PRO A 123 14.91 -21.16 11.07
C PRO A 123 14.38 -19.73 10.87
N TYR A 124 15.27 -18.75 11.03
CA TYR A 124 15.02 -17.33 10.83
C TYR A 124 15.96 -16.81 9.73
N PRO A 125 15.52 -16.84 8.45
CA PRO A 125 16.35 -16.37 7.34
C PRO A 125 16.62 -14.86 7.47
N THR A 126 17.83 -14.44 7.11
CA THR A 126 18.18 -13.01 7.03
C THR A 126 17.47 -12.34 5.84
N GLU A 127 17.62 -11.02 5.69
CA GLU A 127 17.05 -10.34 4.51
C GLU A 127 17.73 -10.81 3.22
N GLU A 128 19.03 -11.05 3.25
CA GLU A 128 19.81 -11.58 2.13
C GLU A 128 19.34 -13.00 1.76
N ASP A 129 19.12 -13.87 2.75
CA ASP A 129 18.57 -15.21 2.51
C ASP A 129 17.19 -15.14 1.85
N LYS A 130 16.32 -14.22 2.32
CA LYS A 130 14.98 -14.04 1.75
C LYS A 130 15.05 -13.56 0.31
N ILE A 131 15.99 -12.67 -0.02
CA ILE A 131 16.20 -12.18 -1.39
C ILE A 131 16.69 -13.34 -2.27
N ALA A 132 17.70 -14.09 -1.85
CA ALA A 132 18.22 -15.24 -2.61
C ALA A 132 17.15 -16.33 -2.82
N LEU A 133 16.32 -16.58 -1.82
CA LEU A 133 15.18 -17.52 -1.93
C LEU A 133 14.09 -16.99 -2.87
N ALA A 134 13.80 -15.68 -2.84
CA ALA A 134 12.86 -15.06 -3.76
C ALA A 134 13.34 -15.17 -5.21
N GLU A 135 14.61 -14.88 -5.46
CA GLU A 135 15.24 -14.98 -6.79
C GLU A 135 15.23 -16.41 -7.33
N SER A 136 15.66 -17.39 -6.52
CA SER A 136 15.72 -18.80 -6.94
C SER A 136 14.35 -19.44 -7.14
N THR A 137 13.34 -19.05 -6.35
CA THR A 137 11.99 -19.63 -6.42
C THR A 137 11.00 -18.83 -7.27
N GLY A 138 11.37 -17.59 -7.64
CA GLY A 138 10.50 -16.61 -8.28
C GLY A 138 9.28 -16.25 -7.43
N LEU A 139 9.35 -16.40 -6.11
CA LEU A 139 8.29 -16.04 -5.18
C LEU A 139 8.51 -14.64 -4.62
N ASP A 140 7.43 -13.95 -4.29
CA ASP A 140 7.53 -12.66 -3.63
C ASP A 140 8.09 -12.84 -2.21
N GLN A 141 8.86 -11.86 -1.73
CA GLN A 141 9.41 -11.88 -0.37
C GLN A 141 8.33 -12.06 0.71
N LYS A 142 7.12 -11.53 0.47
CA LYS A 142 5.94 -11.76 1.34
C LYS A 142 5.51 -13.24 1.37
N GLN A 143 5.57 -13.94 0.24
CA GLN A 143 5.26 -15.38 0.16
C GLN A 143 6.32 -16.19 0.91
N ILE A 144 7.61 -15.83 0.77
CA ILE A 144 8.73 -16.42 1.52
C ILE A 144 8.50 -16.25 3.02
N ASN A 145 8.27 -15.02 3.49
CA ASN A 145 8.01 -14.71 4.90
C ASN A 145 6.83 -15.51 5.46
N ASN A 146 5.70 -15.50 4.75
CA ASN A 146 4.52 -16.26 5.15
C ASN A 146 4.77 -17.76 5.21
N TRP A 147 5.57 -18.30 4.29
CA TRP A 147 5.94 -19.71 4.31
C TRP A 147 6.75 -20.05 5.56
N PHE A 148 7.80 -19.29 5.87
CA PHE A 148 8.64 -19.54 7.05
C PHE A 148 7.88 -19.38 8.37
N ILE A 149 7.00 -18.38 8.49
CA ILE A 149 6.13 -18.21 9.66
C ILE A 149 5.25 -19.45 9.85
N ASN A 150 4.57 -19.89 8.79
CA ASN A 150 3.69 -21.06 8.86
C ASN A 150 4.48 -22.36 9.09
N GLN A 151 5.67 -22.49 8.50
CA GLN A 151 6.53 -23.65 8.64
C GLN A 151 7.03 -23.77 10.09
N ARG A 152 7.50 -22.68 10.70
CA ARG A 152 7.82 -22.63 12.14
C ARG A 152 6.64 -23.03 13.00
N LYS A 153 5.47 -22.42 12.78
CA LYS A 153 4.27 -22.71 13.56
C LYS A 153 3.87 -24.19 13.51
N ARG A 154 4.10 -24.88 12.39
CA ARG A 154 3.69 -26.28 12.19
C ARG A 154 4.74 -27.31 12.57
N HIS A 155 6.02 -27.00 12.35
CA HIS A 155 7.09 -28.00 12.35
C HIS A 155 8.27 -27.66 13.24
N TRP A 156 8.39 -26.44 13.75
CA TRP A 156 9.51 -26.09 14.63
C TRP A 156 9.14 -26.38 16.07
N LYS A 157 9.84 -27.37 16.65
CA LYS A 157 9.80 -27.67 18.07
C LYS A 157 11.20 -27.38 18.62
N PRO A 158 11.39 -26.30 19.40
CA PRO A 158 12.64 -26.08 20.10
C PRO A 158 12.91 -27.32 20.97
N SER A 159 14.02 -28.01 20.75
CA SER A 159 14.47 -29.10 21.62
C SER A 159 14.62 -28.58 23.06
N GLU A 160 14.42 -29.43 24.07
CA GLU A 160 14.52 -29.07 25.51
C GLU A 160 15.78 -28.26 25.85
N ASN A 161 16.93 -28.56 25.22
CA ASN A 161 18.18 -27.80 25.39
C ASN A 161 18.08 -26.31 25.04
N MET A 162 17.17 -25.94 24.14
CA MET A 162 16.95 -24.55 23.72
C MET A 162 15.97 -23.82 24.64
N GLN A 163 15.02 -24.55 25.24
CA GLN A 163 14.18 -24.03 26.33
C GLN A 163 15.05 -23.70 27.55
N PHE A 164 16.05 -24.54 27.83
CA PHE A 164 16.98 -24.34 28.94
C PHE A 164 17.86 -23.10 28.75
N ALA A 165 18.39 -22.86 27.55
CA ALA A 165 19.22 -21.68 27.26
C ALA A 165 18.46 -20.34 27.40
N VAL A 166 17.15 -20.33 27.11
CA VAL A 166 16.29 -19.15 27.32
C VAL A 166 15.98 -18.96 28.81
N MET A 167 15.78 -20.04 29.57
CA MET A 167 15.54 -19.96 31.02
C MET A 167 16.79 -19.52 31.80
N ASP A 168 17.97 -20.01 31.43
CA ASP A 168 19.26 -19.65 32.05
C ASP A 168 19.67 -18.19 31.74
N SER A 169 19.21 -17.64 30.61
CA SER A 169 19.41 -16.23 30.27
C SER A 169 18.45 -15.27 31.01
N ILE A 170 17.31 -15.75 31.49
CA ILE A 170 16.32 -14.96 32.26
C ILE A 170 16.57 -15.11 33.77
N TYR A 171 17.08 -16.26 34.20
CA TYR A 171 17.48 -16.54 35.58
C TYR A 171 18.98 -16.80 35.65
N GLY A 172 19.78 -15.74 35.46
CA GLY A 172 21.22 -15.81 35.74
C GLY A 172 21.51 -16.23 37.18
N PRO A 173 22.75 -16.71 37.46
CA PRO A 173 23.12 -17.38 38.70
C PRO A 173 23.19 -16.39 39.87
N PHE A 174 22.05 -16.11 40.49
CA PHE A 174 21.94 -15.27 41.70
C PHE A 174 21.77 -16.07 42.99
N PHE A 175 22.02 -17.38 42.96
CA PHE A 175 22.04 -18.20 44.17
C PHE A 175 23.18 -19.20 44.08
N MET A 176 24.36 -18.79 44.54
CA MET A 176 25.34 -19.60 45.26
C MET A 176 26.57 -18.71 45.46
N ASN A 177 26.59 -17.93 46.53
CA ASN A 177 27.82 -17.54 47.21
C ASN A 177 27.50 -17.66 48.71
N GLU A 178 28.06 -18.71 49.30
CA GLU A 178 28.15 -18.97 50.73
C GLU A 178 29.27 -18.10 51.34
#